data_AF-A0A383D1F8-F1
#
_entry.id   AF-A0A383D1F8-F1
#
_cell.length_a   1.000
_cell.length_b   1.000
_cell.length_c   1.000
_cell.angle_alpha   90.00
_cell.angle_beta   90.00
_cell.angle_gamma   90.00
#
_symmetry.space_group_name_H-M   'P 1'
#
loop_
_entity.id
_entity.type
_entity.pdbx_description
1 polymer ?
#
loop_
_entity_poly.entity_id
_entity_poly.type
_entity_poly.pdbx_seq_one_letter_code
_entity_poly.pdbx_strand_id
1 'polypeptide(L)'
;VENSTSVEAEEDEIICNCFQVAESTIRSHIEKNDVIQVDDVTIACEAGGNCGSCHILIQLFIDQNKHRRALAKTDPLRDVNSKNQKESFWKNLFTNS
;
A
#
# COMPACT_ATOMS: atom_id res chain seq x y z
N VAL A 1 25.97 28.65 23.53
CA VAL A 1 25.24 27.39 23.75
C VAL A 1 23.77 27.70 23.59
N GLU A 2 23.23 27.49 22.40
CA GLU A 2 21.80 27.64 22.16
C GLU A 2 21.27 26.33 21.61
N ASN A 3 20.31 25.80 22.36
CA ASN A 3 19.59 24.56 22.19
C ASN A 3 18.48 24.80 21.16
N SER A 4 18.58 24.20 19.97
CA SER A 4 17.55 24.22 18.94
C SER A 4 16.90 22.84 18.83
N THR A 5 15.78 22.66 19.53
CA THR A 5 14.83 21.59 19.25
C THR A 5 14.24 21.84 17.86
N SER A 6 14.63 21.05 16.86
CA SER A 6 13.96 21.04 15.55
C SER A 6 13.36 19.67 15.35
N VAL A 7 12.08 19.62 15.01
CA VAL A 7 11.45 18.45 14.40
C VAL A 7 12.40 17.91 13.33
N GLU A 8 12.90 16.69 13.52
CA GLU A 8 13.61 15.97 12.46
C GLU A 8 12.56 15.73 11.37
N ALA A 9 12.60 16.57 10.32
CA ALA A 9 11.95 16.25 9.08
C ALA A 9 12.66 14.99 8.58
N GLU A 10 12.02 13.83 8.74
CA GLU A 10 12.52 12.58 8.16
C GLU A 10 12.76 12.85 6.67
N GLU A 11 14.03 12.83 6.26
CA GLU A 11 14.42 13.03 4.88
C GLU A 11 13.83 11.86 4.06
N ASP A 12 13.04 12.17 3.04
CA ASP A 12 12.42 11.17 2.17
C ASP A 12 13.49 10.54 1.28
N GLU A 13 13.69 9.22 1.41
CA GLU A 13 14.78 8.49 0.77
C GLU A 13 14.59 8.42 -0.76
N ILE A 14 15.65 8.72 -1.51
CA ILE A 14 15.66 8.55 -2.97
C ILE A 14 15.87 7.08 -3.32
N ILE A 15 14.84 6.47 -3.90
CA ILE A 15 14.85 5.05 -4.29
C ILE A 15 15.30 4.86 -5.74
N CYS A 16 14.93 5.77 -6.64
CA CYS A 16 15.36 5.72 -8.03
C CYS A 16 16.34 6.84 -8.35
N ASN A 17 17.64 6.56 -8.27
CA ASN A 17 18.69 7.56 -8.54
C ASN A 17 18.71 8.06 -10.00
N CYS A 18 18.19 7.29 -10.97
CA CYS A 18 18.13 7.72 -12.37
C CYS A 18 17.22 8.93 -12.57
N PHE A 19 16.04 8.91 -11.94
CA PHE A 19 14.99 9.93 -12.11
C PHE A 19 14.74 10.73 -10.83
N GLN A 20 15.55 10.51 -9.79
CA GLN A 20 15.46 11.17 -8.48
C GLN A 20 14.06 11.04 -7.85
N VAL A 21 13.51 9.82 -7.88
CA VAL A 21 12.17 9.53 -7.34
C VAL A 21 12.30 8.98 -5.92
N ALA A 22 11.61 9.64 -4.99
CA ALA A 22 11.60 9.30 -3.58
C ALA A 22 10.63 8.16 -3.21
N GLU A 23 10.86 7.52 -2.07
CA GLU A 23 10.04 6.43 -1.55
C GLU A 23 8.57 6.85 -1.40
N SER A 24 8.31 8.01 -0.79
CA SER A 24 6.94 8.47 -0.55
C SER A 24 6.14 8.62 -1.85
N THR A 25 6.80 9.04 -2.93
CA THR A 25 6.19 9.20 -4.26
C THR A 25 5.79 7.84 -4.83
N ILE A 26 6.72 6.88 -4.84
CA ILE A 26 6.47 5.51 -5.32
C ILE A 26 5.33 4.87 -4.54
N ARG A 27 5.39 4.91 -3.20
CA ARG A 27 4.33 4.35 -2.34
C ARG A 27 2.98 5.01 -2.56
N SER A 28 2.96 6.34 -2.72
CA SER A 28 1.72 7.08 -3.01
C SER A 28 1.09 6.64 -4.32
N HIS A 29 1.88 6.43 -5.38
CA HIS A 29 1.36 5.93 -6.66
C HIS A 29 0.85 4.49 -6.56
N ILE A 30 1.58 3.62 -5.86
CA ILE A 30 1.15 2.23 -5.61
C ILE A 30 -0.20 2.19 -4.89
N GLU A 31 -0.37 2.99 -3.85
CA GLU A 31 -1.60 3.05 -3.07
C GLU A 31 -2.78 3.61 -3.88
N LYS A 32 -2.58 4.77 -4.52
CA LYS A 32 -3.65 5.48 -5.24
C LYS A 32 -4.18 4.71 -6.46
N ASN A 33 -3.30 4.00 -7.16
CA ASN A 33 -3.63 3.35 -8.43
C ASN A 33 -3.79 1.83 -8.31
N ASP A 34 -3.64 1.25 -7.11
CA ASP A 34 -3.63 -0.20 -6.88
C ASP A 34 -2.64 -0.94 -7.78
N VAL A 35 -1.44 -0.38 -7.91
CA VAL A 35 -0.40 -0.92 -8.79
C VAL A 35 0.01 -2.32 -8.34
N ILE A 36 0.11 -3.25 -9.29
CA ILE A 36 0.49 -4.64 -9.04
C ILE A 36 1.79 -5.08 -9.72
N GLN A 37 2.31 -4.30 -10.66
CA GLN A 37 3.54 -4.55 -11.42
C GLN A 37 4.50 -3.34 -11.39
N VAL A 38 5.79 -3.59 -11.58
CA VAL A 38 6.82 -2.52 -11.64
C VAL A 38 6.59 -1.60 -12.84
N ASP A 39 6.21 -2.14 -14.00
CA ASP A 39 5.97 -1.36 -15.21
C ASP A 39 4.89 -0.28 -15.02
N ASP A 40 3.84 -0.58 -14.25
CA ASP A 40 2.79 0.39 -13.90
C ASP A 40 3.34 1.53 -13.02
N VAL A 41 4.31 1.24 -12.15
CA VAL A 41 5.03 2.27 -11.37
C VAL A 41 5.87 3.14 -12.31
N THR A 42 6.55 2.53 -13.28
CA THR A 42 7.30 3.28 -14.30
C THR A 42 6.39 4.18 -15.12
N ILE A 43 5.19 3.73 -15.50
CA ILE A 43 4.21 4.57 -16.19
C ILE A 43 3.74 5.72 -15.30
N ALA A 44 3.59 5.48 -13.98
CA ALA A 44 3.08 6.46 -13.05
C ALA A 44 4.08 7.57 -12.67
N CYS A 45 5.37 7.24 -12.50
CA CYS A 45 6.38 8.18 -12.02
C CYS A 45 7.80 7.94 -12.55
N GLU A 46 7.97 7.21 -13.65
CA GLU A 46 9.25 6.91 -14.33
C GLU A 46 10.23 6.01 -13.54
N ALA A 47 10.01 5.83 -12.23
CA ALA A 47 10.83 4.96 -11.40
C ALA A 47 10.87 3.53 -11.96
N GLY A 48 12.08 3.00 -12.14
CA GLY A 48 12.31 1.70 -12.76
C GLY A 48 12.48 1.72 -14.28
N GLY A 49 12.26 2.84 -14.98
CA GLY A 49 12.30 2.87 -16.46
C GLY A 49 13.69 2.89 -17.11
N ASN A 50 14.78 2.93 -16.32
CA ASN A 50 16.15 3.05 -16.83
C ASN A 50 17.00 1.82 -16.44
N CYS A 51 17.91 1.93 -15.48
CA CYS A 51 18.85 0.84 -15.17
C CYS A 51 18.24 -0.36 -14.43
N GLY A 52 17.00 -0.22 -13.93
CA GLY A 52 16.28 -1.29 -13.22
C GLY A 52 16.78 -1.62 -11.80
N SER A 53 17.81 -0.94 -11.28
CA SER A 53 18.40 -1.28 -9.97
C SER A 53 17.43 -1.16 -8.80
N CYS A 54 16.40 -0.31 -8.91
CA CYS A 54 15.36 -0.14 -7.89
C CYS A 54 14.19 -1.12 -8.01
N HIS A 55 14.14 -1.98 -9.03
CA HIS A 55 12.98 -2.87 -9.28
C HIS A 55 12.65 -3.79 -8.11
N ILE A 56 13.66 -4.36 -7.44
CA ILE A 56 13.47 -5.25 -6.28
C ILE A 56 12.77 -4.50 -5.14
N LEU A 57 13.18 -3.25 -4.89
CA LEU A 57 12.60 -2.44 -3.82
C LEU A 57 11.19 -1.96 -4.18
N ILE A 58 10.95 -1.58 -5.43
CA ILE A 58 9.60 -1.26 -5.93
C ILE A 58 8.67 -2.47 -5.77
N GLN A 59 9.13 -3.67 -6.13
CA GLN A 59 8.33 -4.89 -5.97
C GLN A 59 7.99 -5.16 -4.50
N LEU A 60 8.94 -4.93 -3.59
CA LEU A 60 8.69 -5.03 -2.15
C LEU A 60 7.58 -4.06 -1.69
N PHE A 61 7.57 -2.81 -2.16
CA PHE A 61 6.53 -1.84 -1.82
C PHE A 61 5.15 -2.25 -2.35
N ILE A 62 5.10 -2.82 -3.56
CA ILE A 62 3.87 -3.38 -4.14
C ILE A 62 3.33 -4.50 -3.26
N ASP A 63 4.19 -5.44 -2.87
CA ASP A 63 3.78 -6.60 -2.08
C ASP A 63 3.36 -6.19 -0.67
N GLN A 64 4.06 -5.24 -0.05
CA GLN A 64 3.64 -4.62 1.22
C GLN A 64 2.25 -3.98 1.10
N ASN A 65 1.98 -3.25 0.01
CA ASN A 65 0.66 -2.67 -0.23
C ASN A 65 -0.42 -3.76 -0.36
N LYS A 66 -0.16 -4.84 -1.11
CA LYS A 66 -1.08 -5.97 -1.25
C LYS A 66 -1.38 -6.62 0.11
N HIS A 67 -0.36 -6.88 0.92
CA HIS A 67 -0.51 -7.44 2.26
C HIS A 67 -1.32 -6.51 3.17
N ARG A 68 -1.01 -5.21 3.18
CA ARG A 68 -1.77 -4.20 3.94
C ARG A 68 -3.24 -4.19 3.54
N ARG A 69 -3.54 -4.23 2.24
CA ARG A 69 -4.92 -4.25 1.73
C ARG A 69 -5.65 -5.55 2.06
N ALA A 70 -4.95 -6.68 2.07
CA ALA A 70 -5.52 -7.96 2.48
C ALA A 70 -5.91 -7.94 3.97
N LEU A 71 -5.02 -7.47 4.85
CA LEU A 71 -5.28 -7.35 6.29
C LEU A 71 -6.45 -6.40 6.58
N ALA A 72 -6.53 -5.26 5.88
CA ALA A 72 -7.62 -4.30 6.03
C ALA A 72 -9.00 -4.87 5.67
N LYS A 73 -9.06 -5.92 4.85
CA LYS A 73 -10.32 -6.61 4.50
C LYS A 73 -10.73 -7.67 5.52
N THR A 74 -9.76 -8.25 6.24
CA THR A 74 -9.99 -9.39 7.13
C THR A 74 -10.27 -9.00 8.58
N ASP A 75 -10.08 -7.73 8.95
CA ASP A 75 -10.33 -7.26 10.33
C ASP A 75 -11.84 -7.26 10.66
N PRO A 76 -12.31 -8.15 11.56
CA PRO A 76 -13.71 -8.17 12.01
C PRO A 76 -14.12 -6.91 12.78
N LEU A 77 -13.17 -6.09 13.25
CA LEU A 77 -13.42 -4.91 14.07
C LEU A 77 -13.78 -3.65 13.27
N ARG A 78 -13.83 -3.73 11.94
CA ARG A 78 -14.29 -2.60 11.10
C ARG A 78 -15.80 -2.61 10.82
N ASP A 79 -16.57 -3.48 11.48
CA ASP A 79 -18.04 -3.44 11.48
C ASP A 79 -18.57 -2.51 12.60
N VAL A 80 -18.42 -1.20 12.41
CA VAL A 80 -19.16 -0.20 13.23
C VAL A 80 -20.43 0.30 12.53
N ASN A 81 -20.83 -0.28 11.39
CA ASN A 81 -22.11 0.05 10.76
C ASN A 81 -22.56 -0.91 9.62
N SER A 82 -22.84 -2.19 9.88
CA SER A 82 -23.61 -3.03 8.95
C SER A 82 -24.72 -3.80 9.65
N LYS A 83 -25.79 -3.09 10.03
CA LYS A 83 -27.05 -3.72 10.41
C LYS A 83 -27.57 -4.60 9.25
N ASN A 84 -27.87 -5.86 9.56
CA ASN A 84 -28.79 -6.78 8.88
C ASN A 84 -28.48 -7.22 7.43
N GLN A 85 -27.70 -8.31 7.26
CA GLN A 85 -27.97 -9.37 6.23
C GLN A 85 -27.38 -10.74 6.58
N LYS A 86 -26.44 -10.85 7.54
CA LYS A 86 -25.76 -12.13 7.86
C LYS A 86 -26.64 -13.17 8.59
N GLU A 87 -27.80 -12.77 9.09
CA GLU A 87 -28.78 -13.67 9.74
C GLU A 87 -29.50 -14.60 8.75
N SER A 88 -29.50 -14.29 7.45
CA SER A 88 -30.26 -15.05 6.44
C SER A 88 -29.49 -16.21 5.82
N PHE A 89 -28.15 -16.19 5.86
CA PHE A 89 -27.33 -17.19 5.16
C PHE A 89 -27.09 -18.46 6.00
N TRP A 90 -27.08 -18.35 7.33
CA TRP A 90 -26.81 -19.48 8.23
C TRP A 90 -28.08 -20.17 8.76
N LYS A 91 -29.26 -19.56 8.62
CA LYS A 91 -30.52 -20.16 9.09
C LYS A 91 -31.11 -21.21 8.13
N ASN A 92 -30.73 -21.18 6.86
CA ASN A 92 -31.21 -22.14 5.85
C ASN A 92 -30.34 -23.39 5.69
N LEU A 93 -29.19 -23.47 6.38
CA LEU A 93 -28.31 -24.65 6.34
C LEU A 93 -28.58 -25.64 7.49
N PHE A 94 -29.43 -25.29 8.46
CA PHE A 94 -29.74 -26.14 9.63
C PHE A 94 -31.23 -26.51 9.77
N THR A 95 -32.06 -26.29 8.75
CA THR A 95 -33.52 -26.48 8.85
C THR A 95 -34.15 -27.43 7.83
N ASN A 96 -33.36 -28.15 7.04
CA ASN A 96 -33.89 -29.27 6.25
C ASN A 96 -33.42 -30.60 6.87
N SER A 97 -34.23 -31.08 7.80
CA SER A 97 -34.20 -32.46 8.32
C SER A 97 -34.74 -33.44 7.29
#